data_AF-I2QR95-F1
#
_entry.id   AF-I2QR95-F1
#
_cell.length_a   1.000
_cell.length_b   1.000
_cell.length_c   1.000
_cell.angle_alpha   90.00
_cell.angle_beta   90.00
_cell.angle_gamma   90.00
#
_symmetry.space_group_name_H-M   'P 1'
#
loop_
_entity.id
_entity.type
_entity.pdbx_description
1 polymer ?
#
loop_
_entity_poly.entity_id
_entity_poly.type
_entity_poly.pdbx_seq_one_letter_code
_entity_poly.pdbx_strand_id
1 'polypeptide(L)'
;MGAERMHTPKYWRMRAEEFRTKADNCQFSQTKATLREVAKNYDELARRAEQVVTLAELDERTSETRRVAQQYAEGSSRRGAAVSAAGR
;
A
#
# COMPACT_ATOMS: atom_id res chain seq x y z
N MET A 1 5.46 -1.42 -14.89
CA MET A 1 5.50 -1.83 -13.47
C MET A 1 6.43 -0.88 -12.75
N GLY A 2 5.86 0.13 -12.09
CA GLY A 2 6.60 1.25 -11.50
C GLY A 2 7.43 0.81 -10.30
N ALA A 3 8.58 1.45 -10.11
CA ALA A 3 9.48 1.28 -8.97
C ALA A 3 8.81 1.48 -7.59
N GLU A 4 7.54 1.91 -7.57
CA GLU A 4 6.68 2.12 -6.41
C GLU A 4 6.43 0.85 -5.58
N ARG A 5 6.70 -0.35 -6.13
CA ARG A 5 6.66 -1.62 -5.38
C ARG A 5 8.02 -2.17 -4.97
N MET A 6 9.15 -1.60 -5.42
CA MET A 6 10.47 -2.22 -5.17
C MET A 6 10.96 -2.04 -3.72
N HIS A 7 10.47 -1.04 -3.00
CA HIS A 7 10.96 -0.73 -1.65
C HIS A 7 9.80 -0.48 -0.68
N THR A 8 9.81 -1.24 0.42
CA THR A 8 8.81 -1.10 1.47
C THR A 8 8.96 0.24 2.19
N PRO A 9 7.87 0.79 2.77
CA PRO A 9 7.95 1.98 3.62
C PRO A 9 9.04 1.90 4.70
N LYS A 10 9.24 0.71 5.26
CA LYS A 10 10.27 0.42 6.26
C LYS A 10 11.68 0.68 5.72
N TYR A 11 11.96 0.29 4.47
CA TYR A 11 13.26 0.53 3.83
C TYR A 11 13.54 2.04 3.74
N TRP A 12 12.56 2.82 3.29
CA TRP A 12 12.72 4.27 3.15
C TRP A 12 12.94 4.98 4.49
N ARG A 13 12.23 4.57 5.55
CA ARG A 13 12.46 5.09 6.91
C ARG A 13 13.87 4.80 7.42
N MET A 14 14.34 3.56 7.25
CA MET A 14 15.68 3.17 7.65
C MET A 14 16.74 4.04 6.95
N ARG A 15 16.57 4.29 5.65
CA ARG A 15 17.45 5.20 4.90
C ARG A 15 17.38 6.62 5.43
N ALA A 16 16.18 7.16 5.69
CA ALA A 16 16.04 8.49 6.27
C ALA A 16 16.81 8.62 7.59
N GLU A 17 16.69 7.62 8.47
CA GLU A 17 17.40 7.58 9.75
C GLU A 17 18.93 7.53 9.59
N GLU A 18 19.46 6.72 8.68
CA GLU A 18 20.90 6.72 8.39
C GLU A 18 21.42 8.11 7.99
N PHE A 19 20.68 8.83 7.15
CA PHE A 19 21.08 10.17 6.71
C PHE A 19 20.96 11.21 7.82
N ARG A 20 20.00 11.08 8.75
CA ARG A 20 19.94 11.91 9.97
C ARG A 20 21.17 11.68 10.84
N THR A 21 21.49 10.41 11.12
CA THR A 21 22.69 10.05 11.90
C THR A 21 23.96 10.57 11.26
N LYS A 22 24.09 10.50 9.93
CA LYS A 22 25.22 11.09 9.19
C LYS A 22 25.25 12.62 9.30
N ALA A 23 24.10 13.28 9.24
CA ALA A 23 24.00 14.73 9.38
C ALA A 23 24.38 15.20 10.79
N ASP A 24 23.98 14.46 11.82
CA ASP A 24 24.25 14.82 13.20
C ASP A 24 25.73 14.70 13.56
N ASN A 25 26.43 13.75 12.95
CA ASN A 25 27.89 13.59 13.05
C ASN A 25 28.68 14.53 12.12
N CYS A 26 28.02 15.31 11.26
CA CYS A 26 28.69 16.18 10.30
C CYS A 26 29.07 17.53 10.92
N GLN A 27 30.35 17.89 10.85
CA GLN A 27 30.89 19.16 11.34
C GLN A 27 30.71 20.31 10.32
N PHE A 28 30.56 19.99 9.04
CA PHE A 28 30.36 20.98 7.99
C PHE A 28 28.87 21.34 7.87
N SER A 29 28.54 22.60 8.14
CA SER A 29 27.16 23.09 8.19
C SER A 29 26.41 22.90 6.87
N GLN A 30 27.05 23.14 5.73
CA GLN A 30 26.46 22.96 4.40
C GLN A 30 26.13 21.49 4.12
N THR A 31 27.10 20.59 4.33
CA THR A 31 26.90 19.14 4.13
C THR A 31 25.84 18.60 5.08
N LYS A 32 25.80 19.07 6.33
CA LYS A 32 24.76 18.74 7.31
C LYS A 32 23.36 19.13 6.83
N ALA A 33 23.22 20.32 6.23
CA ALA A 33 21.95 20.77 5.66
C ALA A 33 21.51 19.86 4.51
N THR A 34 22.41 19.54 3.59
CA THR A 34 22.13 18.62 2.47
C THR A 34 21.73 17.22 2.96
N LEU A 35 22.45 16.65 3.94
CA LEU A 35 22.13 15.34 4.49
C LEU A 35 20.75 15.32 5.17
N ARG A 36 20.37 16.42 5.83
CA ARG A 36 19.01 16.58 6.40
C ARG A 36 17.93 16.67 5.35
N GLU A 37 18.20 17.36 4.24
CA GLU A 37 17.29 17.41 3.11
C GLU A 37 17.09 16.04 2.47
N VAL A 38 18.17 15.28 2.27
CA VAL A 38 18.11 13.90 1.78
C VAL A 38 17.29 13.02 2.72
N ALA A 39 17.47 13.14 4.04
CA ALA A 39 16.67 12.41 5.01
C ALA A 39 15.17 12.72 4.90
N LYS A 40 14.79 14.00 4.74
CA LYS A 40 13.40 14.42 4.53
C LYS A 40 12.81 13.83 3.26
N ASN A 41 13.57 13.81 2.16
CA ASN A 41 13.12 13.21 0.90
C ASN A 41 12.83 11.71 1.06
N TYR A 42 13.64 10.99 1.83
CA TYR A 42 13.37 9.59 2.15
C TYR A 42 12.14 9.40 3.04
N ASP A 43 11.85 10.29 3.98
CA ASP A 43 10.60 10.25 4.75
C ASP A 43 9.37 10.46 3.86
N GLU A 44 9.46 11.37 2.88
CA GLU A 44 8.38 11.58 1.92
C GLU A 44 8.15 10.34 1.06
N LEU A 45 9.23 9.69 0.59
CA LEU A 45 9.13 8.42 -0.12
C LEU A 45 8.51 7.33 0.74
N ALA A 46 8.85 7.27 2.03
CA ALA A 46 8.22 6.34 2.97
C ALA A 46 6.71 6.58 3.06
N ARG A 47 6.28 7.84 3.24
CA ARG A 47 4.86 8.21 3.31
C ARG A 47 4.10 7.84 2.03
N ARG A 48 4.68 8.13 0.87
CA ARG A 48 4.07 7.78 -0.43
C ARG A 48 3.96 6.26 -0.58
N ALA A 49 4.99 5.52 -0.21
CA ALA A 49 4.95 4.05 -0.24
C ALA A 49 3.87 3.47 0.68
N GLU A 50 3.62 4.07 1.86
CA GLU A 50 2.52 3.63 2.74
C GLU A 50 1.16 3.86 2.13
N GLN A 51 0.96 5.04 1.52
CA GLN A 51 -0.31 5.36 0.85
C GLN A 51 -0.60 4.38 -0.29
N VAL A 52 0.42 4.02 -1.08
CA VAL A 52 0.28 3.03 -2.15
C VAL A 52 -0.10 1.65 -1.60
N VAL A 53 0.52 1.22 -0.48
CA VAL A 53 0.17 -0.04 0.19
C VAL A 53 -1.28 -0.02 0.66
N THR A 54 -1.70 1.03 1.38
CA THR A 54 -3.07 1.14 1.90
C THR A 54 -4.12 1.19 0.78
N LEU A 55 -3.84 1.88 -0.32
CA LEU A 55 -4.76 1.92 -1.47
C LEU A 55 -4.92 0.55 -2.13
N ALA A 56 -3.83 -0.22 -2.26
CA ALA A 56 -3.88 -1.57 -2.80
C ALA A 56 -4.70 -2.51 -1.90
N GLU A 57 -4.52 -2.45 -0.59
CA GLU A 57 -5.30 -3.23 0.39
C GLU A 57 -6.80 -2.87 0.34
N LEU A 58 -7.13 -1.60 0.12
CA LEU A 58 -8.52 -1.15 -0.01
C LEU A 58 -9.18 -1.64 -1.30
N ASP A 59 -8.46 -1.61 -2.42
CA ASP A 59 -8.92 -2.10 -3.72
C ASP A 59 -9.18 -3.62 -3.68
N GLU A 60 -8.30 -4.37 -3.03
CA GLU A 60 -8.46 -5.81 -2.82
C GLU A 60 -9.73 -6.11 -1.99
N ARG A 61 -9.90 -5.45 -0.85
CA ARG A 61 -11.10 -5.60 0.00
C ARG A 61 -12.39 -5.28 -0.74
N THR A 62 -12.37 -4.23 -1.56
CA THR A 62 -13.52 -3.81 -2.37
C THR A 62 -13.83 -4.85 -3.44
N SER A 63 -12.80 -5.39 -4.07
CA SER A 63 -12.91 -6.47 -5.06
C SER A 63 -13.46 -7.76 -4.46
N GLU A 64 -12.99 -8.15 -3.28
CA GLU A 64 -13.50 -9.29 -2.52
C GLU A 64 -14.97 -9.12 -2.16
N THR A 65 -15.35 -7.95 -1.64
CA THR A 65 -16.75 -7.63 -1.31
C THR A 65 -17.65 -7.76 -2.54
N ARG A 66 -17.21 -7.26 -3.70
CA ARG A 66 -17.92 -7.40 -4.97
C ARG A 66 -18.05 -8.86 -5.40
N ARG A 67 -16.98 -9.66 -5.28
CA ARG A 67 -17.00 -11.10 -5.63
C ARG A 67 -17.98 -11.87 -4.75
N VAL A 68 -17.98 -11.62 -3.45
CA VAL A 68 -18.91 -12.26 -2.50
C VAL A 68 -20.36 -11.90 -2.86
N ALA A 69 -20.65 -10.63 -3.13
CA ALA A 69 -21.98 -10.19 -3.54
C ALA A 69 -22.45 -10.88 -4.84
N GLN A 70 -21.56 -11.04 -5.82
CA GLN A 70 -21.85 -11.76 -7.07
C GLN A 70 -22.14 -13.24 -6.82
N GLN A 71 -21.32 -13.91 -5.99
CA GLN A 71 -21.52 -15.32 -5.66
C GLN A 71 -22.85 -15.57 -4.93
N TYR A 72 -23.25 -14.66 -4.04
CA TYR A 72 -24.56 -14.72 -3.40
C TYR A 72 -25.70 -14.58 -4.42
N ALA A 73 -25.62 -13.58 -5.31
CA ALA A 73 -26.63 -13.34 -6.35
C ALA A 73 -26.79 -14.56 -7.28
N GLU A 74 -25.68 -15.14 -7.73
CA GLU A 74 -25.66 -16.35 -8.56
C GLU A 74 -26.18 -17.59 -7.81
N GLY A 75 -25.83 -17.74 -6.53
CA GLY A 75 -26.31 -18.82 -5.67
C GLY A 75 -27.81 -18.75 -5.37
N SER A 76 -28.37 -17.53 -5.21
CA SER A 76 -29.83 -17.33 -5.10
C SER A 76 -30.57 -17.65 -6.40
N SER A 77 -29.96 -17.35 -7.55
CA SER A 77 -30.53 -17.68 -8.87
C SER A 77 -30.60 -19.20 -9.11
N ARG A 78 -29.55 -19.95 -8.74
CA ARG A 78 -29.54 -21.42 -8.82
C ARG A 78 -30.56 -22.09 -7.89
N ARG A 79 -30.78 -21.56 -6.68
CA ARG A 79 -31.80 -22.07 -5.75
C ARG A 79 -33.23 -21.79 -6.21
N GLY A 80 -33.49 -20.62 -6.81
CA GLY A 80 -34.80 -20.31 -7.40
C GLY A 80 -35.13 -21.19 -8.62
N ALA A 81 -34.13 -21.51 -9.45
CA ALA A 81 -34.31 -22.39 -10.60
C ALA A 81 -34.57 -23.86 -10.20
N ALA A 82 -33.93 -24.36 -9.14
CA ALA A 82 -34.13 -25.73 -8.65
C ALA A 82 -35.54 -25.97 -8.06
N VAL A 83 -36.11 -24.98 -7.37
CA VAL A 83 -37.49 -25.07 -6.82
C VAL A 83 -38.55 -25.09 -7.93
N SER A 84 -38.29 -24.42 -9.06
CA SER A 84 -39.20 -24.39 -10.21
C SER A 84 -39.20 -25.68 -11.04
N ALA A 85 -38.14 -26.49 -10.94
CA ALA A 85 -38.01 -27.77 -11.65
C ALA A 85 -38.66 -28.96 -10.91
N ALA A 86 -38.87 -28.85 -9.60
CA ALA A 86 -39.42 -29.93 -8.77
C ALA A 86 -40.95 -29.88 -8.58
N GLY A 87 -41.63 -28.89 -9.18
CA GLY A 87 -43.07 -28.64 -9.05
C GLY A 87 -43.89 -28.90 -10.32
N ARG A 88 -43.60 -29.98 -11.06
CA ARG A 88 -44.46 -30.50 -12.13
C ARG A 88 -44.76 -31.97 -11.93
#